data_AF-A0A950AAS6-F1
#
_entry.id   AF-A0A950AAS6-F1
#
_cell.length_a   1.000
_cell.length_b   1.000
_cell.length_c   1.000
_cell.angle_alpha   90.00
_cell.angle_beta   90.00
_cell.angle_gamma   90.00
#
_symmetry.space_group_name_H-M   'P 1'
#
loop_
_entity.id
_entity.type
_entity.pdbx_description
1 polymer ?
#
loop_
_entity_poly.entity_id
_entity_poly.type
_entity_poly.pdbx_seq_one_letter_code
_entity_poly.pdbx_strand_id
1 'polypeptide(L)' 'MKLRYSPVVPFMLRLVAASLLLAASSVSAATTIRWLTLSDGSWPDSVKKVIAAFEAENPNIKVELDTYPFRANRF' A
#
# COMPACT_ATOMS: atom_id res chain seq x y z
N MET A 1 -16.75 -39.66 -29.80
CA MET A 1 -15.63 -39.44 -28.86
C MET A 1 -16.23 -38.92 -27.55
N LYS A 2 -16.36 -39.77 -26.50
CA LYS A 2 -17.00 -39.40 -25.22
C LYS A 2 -15.99 -38.63 -24.36
N LEU A 3 -16.16 -37.32 -24.22
CA LEU A 3 -15.41 -36.50 -23.25
C LEU A 3 -15.75 -36.99 -21.84
N ARG A 4 -14.81 -37.69 -21.20
CA ARG A 4 -14.96 -38.11 -19.80
C ARG A 4 -14.86 -36.85 -18.94
N TYR A 5 -16.00 -36.38 -18.45
CA TYR A 5 -16.09 -35.29 -17.48
C TYR A 5 -15.40 -35.76 -16.18
N SER A 6 -14.19 -35.24 -15.92
CA SER A 6 -13.49 -35.47 -14.67
C SER A 6 -13.98 -34.47 -13.63
N PRO A 7 -14.50 -34.91 -12.47
CA PRO A 7 -15.00 -34.02 -11.42
C PRO A 7 -13.89 -33.17 -10.76
N VAL A 8 -12.62 -33.46 -11.08
CA VAL A 8 -11.46 -32.71 -10.57
C VAL A 8 -11.39 -31.29 -11.17
N VAL A 9 -11.77 -31.13 -12.44
CA VAL A 9 -11.69 -29.85 -13.15
C VAL A 9 -12.58 -28.77 -12.51
N PRO A 10 -13.88 -29.01 -12.22
CA PRO A 10 -14.70 -28.01 -11.55
C PRO A 10 -14.26 -27.75 -10.10
N PHE A 11 -13.67 -28.73 -9.42
CA PHE A 11 -13.16 -28.55 -8.07
C PHE A 11 -11.93 -27.63 -8.03
N MET A 12 -10.95 -27.85 -8.91
CA MET A 12 -9.77 -26.98 -9.02
C MET A 12 -10.14 -25.55 -9.42
N LEU A 13 -11.10 -25.38 -10.34
CA LEU A 13 -11.57 -24.05 -10.74
C LEU A 13 -12.20 -23.28 -9.57
N ARG A 14 -12.96 -23.97 -8.71
CA ARG A 14 -13.55 -23.37 -7.50
C ARG A 14 -12.49 -22.97 -6.48
N LEU A 15 -11.44 -23.79 -6.31
CA LEU A 15 -10.36 -23.49 -5.39
C LEU A 15 -9.60 -22.23 -5.81
N VAL A 16 -9.23 -22.13 -7.09
CA VAL A 16 -8.54 -20.96 -7.66
C VAL A 16 -9.40 -19.70 -7.53
N ALA A 17 -10.69 -19.79 -7.84
CA ALA A 17 -11.61 -18.67 -7.70
C ALA A 17 -11.74 -18.21 -6.23
N ALA A 18 -11.81 -19.14 -5.28
CA ALA A 18 -11.87 -18.84 -3.86
C ALA A 18 -10.58 -18.18 -3.35
N SER A 19 -9.41 -18.63 -3.80
CA SER A 19 -8.12 -18.01 -3.46
C SER A 19 -8.01 -16.58 -3.99
N LEU A 20 -8.51 -16.31 -5.20
CA LEU A 20 -8.52 -14.97 -5.80
C LEU A 20 -9.43 -14.00 -5.04
N LEU A 21 -10.61 -14.47 -4.63
CA LEU A 21 -11.58 -13.69 -3.85
C LEU A 21 -11.08 -13.41 -2.43
N LEU A 22 -10.38 -14.35 -1.81
CA LEU A 22 -9.82 -14.18 -0.48
C LEU A 22 -8.67 -13.16 -0.47
N ALA A 23 -7.83 -13.14 -1.50
CA ALA A 23 -6.77 -12.14 -1.67
C ALA A 23 -7.31 -10.72 -1.90
N ALA A 24 -8.46 -10.60 -2.57
CA ALA A 24 -9.10 -9.30 -2.81
C ALA A 24 -9.80 -8.71 -1.56
N SER A 25 -10.15 -9.55 -0.58
CA SER A 25 -10.97 -9.16 0.58
C SER A 25 -10.17 -8.62 1.77
N SER A 26 -8.84 -8.69 1.72
CA SER A 26 -7.94 -8.20 2.78
C SER A 26 -7.55 -6.73 2.65
N VAL A 27 -8.37 -5.93 1.96
CA VAL A 27 -8.25 -4.45 1.95
C VAL A 27 -8.70 -3.93 3.32
N SER A 28 -7.75 -3.88 4.27
CA SER A 28 -7.91 -3.10 5.49
C SER A 28 -8.08 -1.63 5.09
N ALA A 29 -8.97 -0.91 5.76
CA ALA A 29 -9.12 0.53 5.56
C ALA A 29 -7.72 1.19 5.68
N ALA A 30 -7.35 1.98 4.67
CA ALA A 30 -6.04 2.59 4.61
C ALA A 30 -5.85 3.52 5.83
N THR A 31 -4.87 3.21 6.67
CA THR A 31 -4.52 4.04 7.83
C THR A 31 -3.67 5.21 7.34
N THR A 32 -4.07 6.44 7.65
CA THR A 32 -3.32 7.64 7.25
C THR A 32 -2.51 8.15 8.43
N ILE A 33 -1.19 8.26 8.25
CA ILE A 33 -0.26 8.83 9.23
C ILE A 33 0.12 10.23 8.75
N ARG A 34 -0.10 11.24 9.59
CA ARG A 34 0.37 12.61 9.32
C ARG A 34 1.70 12.84 10.00
N TRP A 35 2.73 13.12 9.21
CA TRP A 35 4.06 13.45 9.69
C TRP A 35 4.33 14.95 9.51
N LEU A 36 4.37 15.65 10.64
CA LEU A 36 4.76 17.06 10.71
C LEU A 36 6.27 17.20 10.91
N THR A 37 6.94 18.04 10.11
CA THR A 37 8.38 18.26 10.26
C THR A 37 8.83 19.70 9.97
N LEU A 38 9.94 20.12 10.60
CA LEU A 38 10.55 21.45 10.44
C LEU A 38 11.75 21.39 9.48
N SER A 39 11.65 22.06 8.34
CA SER A 39 12.54 21.92 7.18
C SER A 39 13.09 23.27 6.72
N ASP A 40 14.33 23.32 6.29
CA ASP A 40 14.87 24.44 5.51
C ASP A 40 14.69 24.26 3.98
N GLY A 41 14.02 23.19 3.55
CA GLY A 41 13.75 22.84 2.16
C GLY A 41 14.76 21.86 1.54
N SER A 42 15.82 21.46 2.27
CA SER A 42 16.91 20.64 1.72
C SER A 42 16.67 19.13 1.73
N TRP A 43 15.92 18.62 2.71
CA TRP A 43 15.64 17.20 2.91
C TRP A 43 14.32 16.59 2.35
N PRO A 44 13.38 17.30 1.67
CA PRO A 44 12.07 16.70 1.33
C PRO A 44 12.21 15.49 0.41
N ASP A 45 13.19 15.49 -0.50
CA ASP A 45 13.35 14.44 -1.50
C ASP A 45 13.91 13.14 -0.90
N SER A 46 14.81 13.22 0.08
CA SER A 46 15.24 12.05 0.85
C SER A 46 14.10 11.48 1.69
N VAL A 47 13.28 12.33 2.32
CA VAL A 47 12.17 11.89 3.16
C VAL A 47 11.08 11.22 2.33
N LYS A 48 10.76 11.77 1.14
CA LYS A 48 9.80 11.15 0.20
C LYS A 48 10.24 9.75 -0.24
N LYS A 49 11.54 9.51 -0.44
CA LYS A 49 12.07 8.17 -0.77
C LYS A 49 11.85 7.18 0.36
N VAL A 50 12.08 7.59 1.60
CA VAL A 50 11.83 6.76 2.79
C VAL A 50 10.33 6.46 2.93
N ILE A 51 9.48 7.47 2.75
CA ILE A 51 8.01 7.29 2.75
C ILE A 51 7.59 6.28 1.69
N ALA A 52 8.08 6.41 0.45
CA ALA A 52 7.73 5.50 -0.63
C ALA A 52 8.17 4.05 -0.35
N ALA A 53 9.36 3.86 0.23
CA ALA A 53 9.83 2.53 0.63
C ALA A 53 8.94 1.93 1.74
N PHE A 54 8.57 2.75 2.73
CA PHE A 54 7.68 2.34 3.81
C PHE A 54 6.28 1.96 3.31
N GLU A 55 5.67 2.75 2.42
CA GLU A 55 4.34 2.46 1.85
C GLU A 55 4.36 1.22 0.94
N ALA A 56 5.47 0.95 0.25
CA ALA A 56 5.61 -0.27 -0.55
C ALA A 56 5.57 -1.55 0.31
N GLU A 57 6.13 -1.50 1.52
CA GLU A 57 6.09 -2.60 2.48
C GLU A 57 4.77 -2.65 3.26
N ASN A 58 4.04 -1.54 3.33
CA ASN A 58 2.82 -1.38 4.12
C ASN A 58 1.68 -0.85 3.24
N PRO A 59 1.11 -1.67 2.34
CA PRO A 59 0.14 -1.21 1.34
C PRO A 59 -1.17 -0.66 1.93
N ASN A 60 -1.44 -0.92 3.21
CA ASN A 60 -2.60 -0.41 3.94
C ASN A 60 -2.30 0.89 4.70
N ILE A 61 -1.11 1.48 4.56
CA ILE A 61 -0.72 2.70 5.25
C ILE A 61 -0.33 3.76 4.22
N LYS A 62 -0.82 4.98 4.44
CA LYS A 62 -0.45 6.17 3.67
C LYS A 62 0.16 7.21 4.59
N VAL A 63 1.26 7.83 4.18
CA VAL A 63 1.94 8.87 4.95
C VAL A 63 1.78 10.22 4.27
N GLU A 64 1.24 11.19 5.00
CA GLU A 64 1.12 12.57 4.57
C GLU A 64 2.19 13.41 5.25
N LEU A 65 3.13 13.95 4.47
CA LEU A 65 4.23 14.77 4.96
C LEU A 65 3.85 16.26 4.93
N ASP A 66 3.72 16.86 6.12
CA ASP A 66 3.52 18.29 6.30
C ASP A 66 4.83 18.95 6.71
N THR A 67 5.30 19.88 5.90
CA THR A 67 6.59 20.55 6.10
C THR A 67 6.41 22.02 6.45
N TYR A 68 6.98 22.44 7.57
CA TYR A 68 6.99 23.82 8.03
C TYR A 68 8.40 24.40 7.95
N PRO A 69 8.56 25.68 7.59
CA PRO A 69 9.88 26.27 7.43
C PRO A 69 10.60 26.43 8.78
N PHE A 70 11.78 25.83 8.90
CA PHE A 70 12.67 26.03 10.05
C PHE A 70 13.39 27.38 9.89
N ARG A 71 12.96 28.39 10.69
CA ARG A 71 13.53 29.75 10.74
C ARG A 71 13.24 30.68 9.54
N ALA A 72 12.05 30.61 8.93
CA ALA A 72 11.64 31.65 7.96
C ALA A 72 11.43 33.04 8.57
N ASN A 73 11.36 33.17 9.90
CA ASN A 73 11.28 34.45 10.60
C ASN A 73 12.60 34.77 11.31
N ARG A 74 13.58 35.29 10.56
CA ARG A 74 14.52 36.26 11.13
C ARG A 74 14.11 37.63 10.60
N PHE A 75 13.39 38.40 11.41
CA PHE A 75 13.34 39.84 11.27
C PHE A 75 14.70 40.43 11.65
#